data_AF-A0A935BR97-F1
#
_entry.id   AF-A0A935BR97-F1
#
_cell.length_a   1.000
_cell.length_b   1.000
_cell.length_c   1.000
_cell.angle_alpha   90.00
_cell.angle_beta   90.00
_cell.angle_gamma   90.00
#
_symmetry.space_group_name_H-M   'P 1'
#
loop_
_entity.id
_entity.type
_entity.pdbx_description
1 polymer ?
#
loop_
_entity_poly.entity_id
_entity_poly.type
_entity_poly.pdbx_seq_one_letter_code
_entity_poly.pdbx_strand_id
1 'polypeptide(L)'
;MSGPFQYARPPAQFKPRSNRCTAEEDRAWAQLYASVGQAATAEEVVRQLDADAEARRSHLALYLRAKTTLRERRIADTRSQRIASLVRTFVRSASTILANLVTSPFRLLRSLLSTGSGVAAEMLPAARRDPAKVRVNALTRDPEFAKAAERFTTTADGAAPIAGQQEDSRGAKAA
;
A
#
# COMPACT_ATOMS: atom_id res chain seq x y z
N MET A 1 -69.47 -37.30 -60.75
CA MET A 1 -68.64 -36.08 -60.95
C MET A 1 -68.16 -35.64 -59.58
N SER A 2 -66.99 -36.12 -59.15
CA SER A 2 -66.43 -35.83 -57.82
C SER A 2 -65.14 -35.03 -58.01
N GLY A 3 -65.18 -33.74 -57.66
CA GLY A 3 -64.01 -32.85 -57.65
C GLY A 3 -63.29 -32.89 -56.28
N PRO A 4 -61.98 -32.66 -56.25
CA PRO A 4 -61.10 -33.13 -55.17
C PRO A 4 -61.11 -32.23 -53.93
N PHE A 5 -60.94 -32.86 -52.77
CA PHE A 5 -60.68 -32.20 -51.49
C PHE A 5 -59.46 -31.25 -51.61
N GLN A 6 -59.72 -29.96 -51.45
CA GLN A 6 -58.68 -28.96 -51.22
C GLN A 6 -58.06 -29.20 -49.84
N TYR A 7 -56.90 -29.84 -49.84
CA TYR A 7 -56.00 -29.80 -48.70
C TYR A 7 -55.11 -28.54 -48.80
N ALA A 8 -54.78 -28.00 -47.62
CA ALA A 8 -53.63 -27.15 -47.31
C ALA A 8 -53.82 -25.62 -47.42
N ARG A 9 -53.83 -24.98 -46.24
CA ARG A 9 -52.60 -24.47 -45.62
C ARG A 9 -52.91 -24.02 -44.18
N PRO A 10 -52.44 -24.70 -43.11
CA PRO A 10 -52.46 -24.08 -41.78
C PRO A 10 -51.61 -22.80 -41.84
N PRO A 11 -52.02 -21.69 -41.18
CA PRO A 11 -51.27 -20.44 -41.21
C PRO A 11 -49.83 -20.73 -40.78
N ALA A 12 -48.88 -20.23 -41.57
CA ALA A 12 -47.46 -20.44 -41.38
C ALA A 12 -47.08 -20.22 -39.92
N GLN A 13 -46.46 -21.25 -39.34
CA GLN A 13 -46.02 -21.27 -37.96
C GLN A 13 -45.20 -20.02 -37.66
N PHE A 14 -45.53 -19.40 -36.52
CA PHE A 14 -44.83 -18.28 -35.89
C PHE A 14 -43.31 -18.47 -36.03
N LYS A 15 -42.57 -17.43 -36.45
CA LYS A 15 -41.09 -17.41 -36.35
C LYS A 15 -40.71 -16.84 -34.99
N PRO A 16 -40.46 -17.65 -33.94
CA PRO A 16 -40.10 -17.16 -32.61
C PRO A 16 -38.65 -16.67 -32.51
N ARG A 17 -37.84 -16.83 -33.55
CA ARG A 17 -36.39 -16.62 -33.45
C ARG A 17 -36.00 -15.13 -33.41
N SER A 18 -36.72 -14.24 -34.10
CA SER A 18 -36.47 -12.79 -34.02
C SER A 18 -36.83 -12.26 -32.64
N ASN A 19 -37.95 -12.71 -32.07
CA ASN A 19 -38.45 -12.23 -30.78
C ASN A 19 -37.58 -12.67 -29.59
N ARG A 20 -36.87 -13.80 -29.71
CA ARG A 20 -35.90 -14.22 -28.69
C ARG A 20 -34.65 -13.34 -28.71
N CYS A 21 -34.13 -13.01 -29.90
CA CYS A 21 -32.98 -12.13 -30.05
C CYS A 21 -33.28 -10.75 -29.44
N THR A 22 -34.43 -10.16 -29.77
CA THR A 22 -34.83 -8.86 -29.22
C THR A 22 -35.07 -8.92 -27.70
N ALA A 23 -35.64 -10.01 -27.18
CA ALA A 23 -35.86 -10.16 -25.74
C ALA A 23 -34.54 -10.34 -24.96
N GLU A 24 -33.56 -11.03 -25.53
CA GLU A 24 -32.21 -11.16 -24.96
C GLU A 24 -31.45 -9.83 -25.02
N GLU A 25 -31.60 -9.07 -26.10
CA GLU A 25 -31.06 -7.71 -26.23
C GLU A 25 -31.68 -6.75 -25.21
N ASP A 26 -33.01 -6.73 -25.08
CA ASP A 26 -33.71 -5.91 -24.08
C ASP A 26 -33.26 -6.26 -22.66
N ARG A 27 -33.06 -7.56 -22.39
CA ARG A 27 -32.53 -8.04 -21.10
C ARG A 27 -31.08 -7.59 -20.89
N ALA A 28 -30.25 -7.63 -21.92
CA ALA A 28 -28.87 -7.16 -21.86
C ALA A 28 -28.83 -5.64 -21.60
N TRP A 29 -29.70 -4.86 -22.26
CA TRP A 29 -29.85 -3.43 -21.99
C TRP A 29 -30.30 -3.17 -20.55
N ALA A 30 -31.29 -3.90 -20.05
CA ALA A 30 -31.74 -3.77 -18.66
C ALA A 30 -30.63 -4.09 -17.64
N GLN A 31 -29.83 -5.14 -17.91
CA GLN A 31 -28.68 -5.49 -17.08
C GLN A 31 -27.60 -4.40 -17.11
N LEU A 32 -27.32 -3.84 -18.28
CA LEU A 32 -26.38 -2.72 -18.41
C LEU A 32 -26.86 -1.54 -17.58
N TYR A 33 -28.12 -1.13 -17.72
CA TYR A 33 -28.71 -0.04 -16.92
C TYR A 33 -28.64 -0.30 -15.41
N ALA A 34 -28.89 -1.54 -14.96
CA ALA A 34 -28.75 -1.92 -13.56
C ALA A 34 -27.28 -1.85 -13.09
N SER A 35 -26.34 -2.33 -13.92
CA SER A 35 -24.91 -2.38 -13.60
C SER A 35 -24.25 -0.99 -13.51
N VAL A 36 -24.78 0.03 -14.19
CA VAL A 36 -24.33 1.43 -14.06
C VAL A 36 -24.49 1.99 -12.63
N GLY A 37 -25.29 1.32 -11.78
CA GLY A 37 -25.32 1.57 -10.34
C GLY A 37 -23.99 1.29 -9.62
N GLN A 38 -23.07 0.56 -10.24
CA GLN A 38 -21.74 0.26 -9.73
C GLN A 38 -20.72 1.27 -10.27
N ALA A 39 -19.85 1.78 -9.39
CA ALA A 39 -18.90 2.84 -9.75
C ALA A 39 -17.94 2.44 -10.89
N ALA A 40 -17.37 1.24 -10.85
CA ALA A 40 -16.43 0.77 -11.88
C ALA A 40 -17.07 0.73 -13.28
N THR A 41 -18.30 0.21 -13.38
CA THR A 41 -19.04 0.16 -14.64
C THR A 41 -19.45 1.55 -15.12
N ALA A 42 -19.85 2.43 -14.20
CA ALA A 42 -20.18 3.82 -14.51
C ALA A 42 -18.98 4.60 -15.07
N GLU A 43 -17.77 4.40 -14.55
CA GLU A 43 -16.55 5.03 -15.08
C GLU A 43 -16.26 4.60 -16.51
N GLU A 44 -16.35 3.29 -16.79
CA GLU A 44 -16.11 2.75 -18.13
C GLU A 44 -17.16 3.25 -19.14
N VAL A 45 -18.43 3.29 -18.74
CA VAL A 45 -19.52 3.83 -19.55
C VAL A 45 -19.31 5.32 -19.85
N VAL A 46 -18.94 6.13 -18.86
CA VAL A 46 -18.64 7.55 -19.06
C VAL A 46 -17.43 7.72 -19.97
N ARG A 47 -16.38 6.91 -19.80
CA ARG A 47 -15.17 6.93 -20.65
C ARG A 47 -15.50 6.67 -22.12
N GLN A 48 -16.31 5.65 -22.40
CA GLN A 48 -16.71 5.30 -23.77
C GLN A 48 -17.62 6.38 -24.38
N LEU A 49 -18.63 6.85 -23.64
CA LEU A 49 -19.51 7.93 -24.10
C LEU A 49 -18.82 9.29 -24.16
N ASP A 50 -17.72 9.47 -23.43
CA ASP A 50 -16.94 10.69 -23.54
C ASP A 50 -16.09 10.70 -24.81
N ALA A 51 -15.61 9.54 -25.26
CA ALA A 51 -14.85 9.37 -26.49
C ALA A 51 -15.71 9.51 -27.76
N ASP A 52 -17.00 9.16 -27.71
CA ASP A 52 -17.93 9.27 -28.83
C ASP A 52 -19.08 10.25 -28.52
N ALA A 53 -19.01 11.44 -29.14
CA ALA A 53 -20.00 12.51 -28.95
C ALA A 53 -21.37 12.19 -29.56
N GLU A 54 -21.44 11.33 -30.58
CA GLU A 54 -22.70 10.91 -31.19
C GLU A 54 -23.40 9.90 -30.27
N ALA A 55 -22.67 8.90 -29.79
CA ALA A 55 -23.16 7.94 -28.79
C ALA A 55 -23.59 8.62 -27.48
N ARG A 56 -22.89 9.69 -27.07
CA ARG A 56 -23.28 10.49 -25.90
C ARG A 56 -24.64 11.14 -26.07
N ARG A 57 -24.93 11.66 -27.27
CA ARG A 57 -26.20 12.33 -27.58
C ARG A 57 -27.34 11.33 -27.66
N SER A 58 -27.11 10.15 -28.24
CA SER A 58 -28.13 9.09 -28.34
C SER A 58 -28.44 8.43 -27.00
N HIS A 59 -27.44 8.28 -26.11
CA HIS A 59 -27.58 7.61 -24.82
C HIS A 59 -27.40 8.55 -23.61
N LEU A 60 -27.95 9.77 -23.70
CA LEU A 60 -27.80 10.79 -22.67
C LEU A 60 -28.30 10.34 -21.28
N ALA A 61 -29.39 9.57 -21.22
CA ALA A 61 -29.94 9.08 -19.95
C ALA A 61 -28.94 8.18 -19.20
N LEU A 62 -28.26 7.29 -19.94
CA LEU A 62 -27.26 6.38 -19.40
C LEU A 62 -26.02 7.16 -18.94
N TYR A 63 -25.60 8.17 -19.71
CA TYR A 63 -24.53 9.09 -19.33
C TYR A 63 -24.83 9.84 -18.03
N LEU A 64 -26.02 10.43 -17.90
CA LEU A 64 -26.44 11.15 -16.70
C LEU A 64 -26.50 10.22 -15.50
N ARG A 65 -27.07 9.01 -15.66
CA ARG A 65 -27.12 8.00 -14.61
C ARG A 65 -25.73 7.63 -14.12
N ALA A 66 -24.78 7.39 -15.03
CA ALA A 66 -23.41 7.07 -14.67
C ALA A 66 -22.72 8.24 -13.94
N LYS A 67 -22.91 9.48 -14.39
CA LYS A 67 -22.37 10.65 -13.68
C LYS A 67 -22.97 10.82 -12.28
N THR A 68 -24.25 10.54 -12.09
CA THR A 68 -24.89 10.59 -10.77
C THR A 68 -24.33 9.53 -9.82
N THR A 69 -24.11 8.30 -10.29
CA THR A 69 -23.60 7.21 -9.44
C THR A 69 -22.16 7.50 -8.99
N LEU A 70 -21.31 8.07 -9.86
CA LEU A 70 -19.96 8.51 -9.48
C LEU A 70 -19.99 9.65 -8.45
N ARG A 71 -20.94 10.58 -8.56
CA ARG A 71 -21.09 11.68 -7.60
C ARG A 71 -21.53 11.17 -6.22
N GLU A 72 -22.53 10.28 -6.18
CA GLU A 72 -22.99 9.64 -4.95
C GLU A 72 -21.86 8.86 -4.27
N ARG A 73 -21.04 8.14 -5.06
CA ARG A 73 -19.93 7.39 -4.51
C ARG A 73 -18.85 8.27 -3.92
N ARG A 74 -18.49 9.37 -4.58
CA ARG A 74 -17.54 10.36 -4.01
C ARG A 74 -18.04 10.91 -2.66
N ILE A 75 -19.34 11.18 -2.54
CA ILE A 75 -19.94 11.62 -1.28
C ILE A 75 -19.83 10.52 -0.21
N ALA A 76 -20.10 9.27 -0.57
CA ALA A 76 -19.93 8.13 0.35
C ALA A 76 -18.46 7.93 0.78
N ASP A 77 -17.51 8.05 -0.14
CA ASP A 77 -16.09 7.83 0.14
C ASP A 77 -15.53 8.91 1.09
N THR A 78 -15.96 10.17 0.96
CA THR A 78 -15.58 11.23 1.92
C THR A 78 -16.03 10.96 3.36
N ARG A 79 -17.14 10.23 3.54
CA ARG A 79 -17.62 9.82 4.87
C ARG A 79 -16.76 8.69 5.43
N SER A 80 -16.43 7.71 4.60
CA SER A 80 -15.57 6.57 4.98
C SER A 80 -14.16 6.99 5.39
N GLN A 81 -13.59 8.00 4.73
CA GLN A 81 -12.26 8.51 5.06
C GLN A 81 -12.18 9.08 6.48
N ARG A 82 -13.22 9.80 6.93
CA ARG A 82 -13.24 10.36 8.29
C ARG A 82 -13.30 9.26 9.35
N ILE A 83 -14.08 8.21 9.10
CA ILE A 83 -14.19 7.06 10.01
C ILE A 83 -12.87 6.29 10.05
N ALA A 84 -12.26 6.03 8.89
CA ALA A 84 -10.99 5.33 8.80
C ALA A 84 -9.85 6.10 9.50
N SER A 85 -9.82 7.43 9.38
CA SER A 85 -8.85 8.26 10.10
C SER A 85 -9.06 8.22 11.62
N LEU A 86 -10.30 8.25 12.09
CA LEU A 86 -10.60 8.17 13.52
C LEU A 86 -10.15 6.82 14.07
N VAL A 87 -10.54 5.72 13.44
CA VAL A 87 -10.17 4.36 13.86
C VAL A 87 -8.64 4.20 13.88
N ARG A 88 -7.93 4.70 12.85
CA ARG A 88 -6.47 4.64 12.82
C ARG A 88 -5.82 5.41 13.97
N THR A 89 -6.33 6.60 14.29
CA THR A 89 -5.83 7.41 15.41
C THR A 89 -6.10 6.74 16.75
N PHE A 90 -7.29 6.16 16.94
CA PHE A 90 -7.64 5.42 18.17
C PHE A 90 -6.77 4.17 18.36
N VAL A 91 -6.55 3.39 17.31
CA VAL A 91 -5.69 2.19 17.38
C VAL A 91 -4.24 2.60 17.70
N ARG A 92 -3.74 3.65 17.05
CA ARG A 92 -2.38 4.14 17.30
C ARG A 92 -2.23 4.69 18.71
N SER A 93 -3.18 5.47 19.20
CA SER A 93 -3.14 6.02 20.56
C SER A 93 -3.23 4.92 21.60
N ALA A 94 -4.19 3.99 21.47
CA ALA A 94 -4.34 2.85 22.37
C ALA A 94 -3.08 1.97 22.41
N SER A 95 -2.50 1.69 21.23
CA SER A 95 -1.25 0.94 21.13
C SER A 95 -0.09 1.65 21.83
N THR A 96 0.06 2.98 21.65
CA THR A 96 1.10 3.74 22.35
C THR A 96 0.90 3.78 23.86
N ILE A 97 -0.35 3.91 24.34
CA ILE A 97 -0.68 3.91 25.77
C ILE A 97 -0.32 2.55 26.38
N LEU A 98 -0.75 1.46 25.73
CA LEU A 98 -0.47 0.10 26.20
C LEU A 98 1.04 -0.20 26.19
N ALA A 99 1.73 0.19 25.11
CA ALA A 99 3.18 0.03 24.99
C ALA A 99 3.92 0.80 26.10
N ASN A 100 3.53 2.06 26.35
CA ASN A 100 4.09 2.87 27.42
C ASN A 100 3.80 2.30 28.80
N LEU A 101 2.62 1.72 29.05
CA LEU A 101 2.30 1.10 30.33
C LEU A 101 3.23 -0.09 30.64
N VAL A 102 3.65 -0.84 29.63
CA VAL A 102 4.59 -1.97 29.78
C VAL A 102 6.04 -1.50 29.82
N THR A 103 6.45 -0.60 28.92
CA THR A 103 7.85 -0.19 28.79
C THR A 103 8.28 0.90 29.76
N SER A 104 7.38 1.76 30.23
CA SER A 104 7.67 2.82 31.20
C SER A 104 8.21 2.28 32.53
N PRO A 105 7.55 1.33 33.24
CA PRO A 105 8.09 0.79 34.48
C PRO A 105 9.41 0.05 34.25
N PHE A 106 9.55 -0.62 33.11
CA PHE A 106 10.79 -1.33 32.77
C PHE A 106 11.96 -0.37 32.48
N ARG A 107 11.70 0.76 31.80
CA ARG A 107 12.69 1.82 31.58
C ARG A 107 13.06 2.54 32.87
N LEU A 108 12.09 2.86 33.72
CA LEU A 108 12.33 3.48 35.04
C LEU A 108 13.13 2.55 35.95
N LEU A 109 12.77 1.27 36.03
CA LEU A 109 13.50 0.27 36.80
C LEU A 109 14.93 0.11 36.29
N ARG A 110 15.12 0.01 34.97
CA ARG A 110 16.45 -0.05 34.36
C ARG A 110 17.26 1.22 34.60
N SER A 111 16.63 2.40 34.57
CA SER A 111 17.27 3.67 34.88
C SER A 111 17.75 3.69 36.33
N LEU A 112 16.90 3.30 37.29
CA LEU A 112 17.24 3.26 38.71
C LEU A 112 18.38 2.26 38.99
N LEU A 113 18.35 1.08 38.38
CA LEU A 113 19.44 0.10 38.48
C LEU A 113 20.76 0.65 37.89
N SER A 114 20.70 1.43 36.80
CA SER A 114 21.89 2.06 36.22
C SER A 114 22.43 3.23 37.04
N THR A 115 21.59 3.91 37.82
CA THR A 115 22.03 4.94 38.76
C THR A 115 22.70 4.29 39.98
N GLY A 116 22.23 3.11 40.42
CA GLY A 116 22.83 2.34 41.50
C GLY A 116 24.23 1.82 41.19
N SER A 117 24.53 1.45 39.93
CA SER A 117 25.89 1.08 39.52
C SER A 117 26.87 2.27 39.54
N GLY A 118 26.37 3.50 39.41
CA GLY A 118 27.16 4.73 39.57
C GLY A 118 27.57 5.01 41.03
N VAL A 119 26.74 4.61 42.00
CA VAL A 119 27.01 4.80 43.44
C VAL A 119 27.85 3.64 44.01
N ALA A 120 27.63 2.41 43.56
CA ALA A 120 28.52 1.28 43.91
C ALA A 120 29.93 1.43 43.30
N ALA A 121 30.08 2.23 42.24
CA ALA A 121 31.39 2.60 41.69
C ALA A 121 32.17 3.58 42.58
N GLU A 122 31.56 4.22 43.58
CA GLU A 122 32.30 4.99 44.60
C GLU A 122 32.89 4.12 45.72
N MET A 123 32.48 2.85 45.82
CA MET A 123 33.06 1.87 46.77
C MET A 123 34.16 1.01 46.12
N LEU A 124 34.40 1.15 44.82
CA LEU A 124 35.63 0.66 44.20
C LEU A 124 36.71 1.73 44.29
N PRO A 125 37.95 1.38 44.70
CA PRO A 125 39.05 2.34 44.70
C PRO A 125 39.21 2.89 43.28
N ALA A 126 39.22 4.22 43.18
CA ALA A 126 39.11 4.97 41.93
C ALA A 126 39.85 4.31 40.77
N ALA A 127 39.13 3.54 39.96
CA ALA A 127 39.60 3.10 38.66
C ALA A 127 39.57 4.33 37.76
N ARG A 128 40.64 5.13 37.89
CA ARG A 128 41.14 6.18 37.02
C ARG A 128 40.26 6.38 35.79
N ARG A 129 39.32 7.31 35.91
CA ARG A 129 38.50 7.84 34.81
C ARG A 129 39.42 8.12 33.63
N ASP A 130 39.36 7.27 32.61
CA ASP A 130 40.34 7.24 31.54
C ASP A 130 40.31 8.55 30.73
N PRO A 131 41.34 9.41 30.85
CA PRO A 131 41.38 10.71 30.19
C PRO A 131 41.40 10.60 28.66
N ALA A 132 41.62 9.40 28.11
CA ALA A 132 41.63 9.17 26.68
C ALA A 132 40.25 9.44 26.05
N LYS A 133 39.15 9.04 26.68
CA LYS A 133 37.80 9.20 26.09
C LYS A 133 37.36 10.66 25.97
N VAL A 134 37.79 11.50 26.91
CA VAL A 134 37.51 12.95 26.88
C VAL A 134 38.34 13.63 25.80
N ARG A 135 39.61 13.23 25.63
CA ARG A 135 40.48 13.75 24.58
C ARG A 135 40.04 13.32 23.19
N VAL A 136 39.52 12.09 23.03
CA VAL A 136 38.96 11.63 21.75
C VAL A 136 37.77 12.49 21.34
N ASN A 137 36.84 12.79 22.26
CA ASN A 137 35.69 13.64 21.95
C ASN A 137 36.10 15.09 21.60
N ALA A 138 37.13 15.61 22.30
CA ALA A 138 37.69 16.92 21.98
C ALA A 138 38.35 16.96 20.60
N LEU A 139 39.12 15.93 20.23
CA LEU A 139 39.74 15.80 18.90
C LEU A 139 38.70 15.59 17.79
N THR A 140 37.63 14.84 18.04
CA THR A 140 36.54 14.63 17.05
C THR A 140 35.78 15.93 16.76
N ARG A 141 35.80 16.91 17.68
CA ARG A 141 35.15 18.22 17.49
C ARG A 141 36.04 19.28 16.86
N ASP A 142 37.31 18.97 16.65
CA ASP A 142 38.26 19.93 16.07
C ASP A 142 38.13 19.92 14.52
N PRO A 143 37.84 21.07 13.88
CA PRO A 143 37.61 21.18 12.45
C PRO A 143 38.82 20.80 11.58
N GLU A 144 40.03 20.74 12.15
CA GLU A 144 41.20 20.27 11.41
C GLU A 144 41.14 18.77 11.10
N PHE A 145 40.54 17.96 11.98
CA PHE A 145 40.35 16.52 11.76
C PHE A 145 39.23 16.20 10.78
N ALA A 146 38.19 17.03 10.72
CA ALA A 146 37.17 16.94 9.68
C ALA A 146 37.79 17.16 8.29
N LYS A 147 38.63 18.20 8.13
CA LYS A 147 39.37 18.46 6.87
C LYS A 147 40.40 17.37 6.54
N ALA A 148 41.02 16.76 7.54
CA ALA A 148 41.94 15.64 7.32
C ALA A 148 41.20 14.37 6.86
N ALA A 149 40.05 14.05 7.46
CA ALA A 149 39.20 12.92 7.08
C ALA A 149 38.70 13.03 5.63
N GLU A 150 38.32 14.23 5.18
CA GLU A 150 37.93 14.49 3.79
C GLU A 150 39.06 14.27 2.78
N ARG A 151 40.33 14.55 3.17
CA ARG A 151 41.50 14.25 2.31
C ARG A 151 41.78 12.75 2.23
N PHE A 152 41.54 12.00 3.31
CA PHE A 152 41.69 10.54 3.33
C PHE A 152 40.64 9.83 2.47
N THR A 153 39.38 10.29 2.48
CA THR A 153 38.32 9.73 1.62
C THR A 153 38.54 10.08 0.15
N THR A 154 39.05 11.28 -0.15
CA THR A 154 39.42 11.68 -1.52
C THR A 154 40.57 10.84 -2.10
N THR A 155 41.48 10.36 -1.25
CA THR A 155 42.60 9.49 -1.67
C THR A 155 42.17 8.01 -1.78
N ALA A 156 41.18 7.59 -0.99
CA ALA A 156 40.67 6.21 -0.99
C ALA A 156 39.89 5.83 -2.27
N ASP A 157 39.25 6.79 -2.94
CA ASP A 157 38.63 6.57 -4.26
C ASP A 157 39.66 6.33 -5.40
N GLY A 158 40.96 6.52 -5.13
CA GLY A 158 42.05 6.26 -6.07
C GLY A 158 42.81 4.93 -5.86
N ALA A 159 42.49 4.15 -4.82
CA ALA A 159 43.24 2.93 -4.49
C ALA A 159 42.35 1.69 -4.59
N ALA A 160 42.44 0.99 -5.72
CA ALA A 160 41.80 -0.30 -5.97
C ALA A 160 42.16 -1.33 -4.88
N PRO A 161 41.20 -2.15 -4.39
CA PRO A 161 41.46 -3.07 -3.29
C PRO A 161 42.24 -4.29 -3.78
N ILE A 162 43.45 -4.46 -3.25
CA ILE A 162 44.23 -5.69 -3.35
C ILE A 162 43.58 -6.71 -2.39
N ALA A 163 43.05 -7.79 -2.96
CA ALA A 163 42.52 -8.94 -2.26
C ALA A 163 43.64 -9.64 -1.45
N GLY A 164 43.49 -9.68 -0.12
CA GLY A 164 44.36 -10.42 0.79
C GLY A 164 43.76 -11.79 1.10
N GLN A 165 44.53 -12.82 0.75
CA GLN A 165 44.21 -14.24 0.83
C GLN A 165 43.97 -14.77 2.25
N GLN A 166 43.17 -15.84 2.26
CA GLN A 166 42.77 -16.67 3.38
C GLN A 166 43.70 -17.90 3.47
N GLU A 167 44.52 -17.94 4.51
CA GLU A 167 45.25 -19.10 5.07
C GLU A 167 45.07 -18.95 6.60
N ASP A 168 44.76 -19.95 7.43
CA ASP A 168 45.14 -21.36 7.47
C ASP A 168 44.20 -22.09 8.46
N SER A 169 43.67 -23.26 8.11
CA SER A 169 44.20 -24.58 8.47
C SER A 169 44.25 -24.91 9.98
N ARG A 170 43.23 -25.63 10.49
CA ARG A 170 43.42 -26.65 11.56
C ARG A 170 42.20 -27.56 11.67
N GLY A 171 42.27 -28.72 11.02
CA GLY A 171 41.22 -29.73 11.09
C GLY A 171 41.49 -30.97 10.25
N ALA A 172 42.70 -31.52 10.30
CA ALA A 172 42.99 -32.85 9.77
C ALA A 172 43.99 -33.55 10.69
N LYS A 173 43.50 -34.51 11.47
CA LYS A 173 44.33 -35.58 12.03
C LYS A 173 43.57 -36.89 11.83
N ALA A 174 44.05 -37.67 10.87
CA ALA A 174 43.67 -39.04 10.62
C ALA A 174 44.65 -39.99 11.33
N ALA A 175 44.13 -41.06 11.92
CA ALA A 175 44.66 -42.41 11.98
C ALA A 175 43.73 -43.25 12.86
#